data_AF-A0A2V8SZF7-F1
#
_entry.id   AF-A0A2V8SZF7-F1
#
_cell.length_a   1.000
_cell.length_b   1.000
_cell.length_c   1.000
_cell.angle_alpha   90.00
_cell.angle_beta   90.00
_cell.angle_gamma   90.00
#
_symmetry.space_group_name_H-M   'P 1'
#
loop_
_entity.id
_entity.type
_entity.pdbx_description
1 polymer ?
#
loop_
_entity_poly.entity_id
_entity_poly.type
_entity_poly.pdbx_seq_one_letter_code
_entity_poly.pdbx_strand_id
1 'polypeptide(L)'
;MKQINLIALAMLLFVSASFAQNKMLTIDDIFSLDSKVRVNFGGMPTRFAWSADGRSFRQMKSGSLVRVDPANGNATPYLDSTKFKTALEQSGMSTEDAGRMSNSLGLQFNESETAILVTNKNDLWYYDVASGVLKRLTNTKEEELEADFSPDGKWISFVRGNNLFIVDVARARERQLTRDGGEKIYNGYLDWVYEEELYGRGQKRGYWWSPDSKSIAFLRLDESPVPKFVLTNDIVDNQVVENTDYPQAGDPNPLVRVGIASVGATAPARTARPLCSRLSIASRHILISSLPISLEK
;
A
#
# COMPACT_ATOMS: atom_id res chain seq x y z
N MET A 1 -72.45 -25.57 -2.06
CA MET A 1 -71.62 -25.14 -0.90
C MET A 1 -70.20 -25.74 -0.90
N LYS A 2 -69.51 -25.84 -2.05
CA LYS A 2 -68.11 -26.37 -2.10
C LYS A 2 -67.08 -25.34 -2.62
N GLN A 3 -67.51 -24.22 -3.20
CA GLN A 3 -66.60 -23.20 -3.73
C GLN A 3 -66.23 -22.09 -2.73
N ILE A 4 -66.99 -21.93 -1.64
CA ILE A 4 -66.66 -20.92 -0.60
C ILE A 4 -65.45 -21.37 0.25
N ASN A 5 -65.21 -22.68 0.37
CA ASN A 5 -64.11 -23.20 1.19
C ASN A 5 -62.73 -23.11 0.51
N LEU A 6 -62.66 -22.96 -0.82
CA LEU A 6 -61.37 -22.86 -1.53
C LEU A 6 -60.78 -21.45 -1.48
N ILE A 7 -61.63 -20.42 -1.46
CA ILE A 7 -61.19 -19.01 -1.38
C ILE A 7 -60.70 -18.67 0.03
N ALA A 8 -61.34 -19.22 1.07
CA ALA A 8 -60.90 -19.06 2.46
C ALA A 8 -59.54 -19.74 2.72
N LEU A 9 -59.26 -20.87 2.07
CA LEU A 9 -57.97 -21.57 2.19
C LEU A 9 -56.86 -20.88 1.38
N ALA A 10 -57.20 -20.25 0.25
CA ALA A 10 -56.26 -19.46 -0.55
C ALA A 10 -55.86 -18.13 0.11
N MET A 11 -56.76 -17.50 0.88
CA MET A 11 -56.43 -16.30 1.66
C MET A 11 -55.57 -16.57 2.91
N LEU A 12 -55.59 -17.79 3.46
CA LEU A 12 -54.71 -18.16 4.58
C LEU A 12 -53.25 -18.44 4.14
N LEU A 13 -53.01 -18.70 2.85
CA LEU A 13 -51.67 -19.00 2.34
C LEU A 13 -50.88 -17.74 1.91
N PHE A 14 -51.49 -16.56 1.94
CA PHE A 14 -50.86 -15.29 1.56
C PHE A 14 -50.60 -14.32 2.72
N VAL A 15 -50.83 -14.74 3.97
CA VAL A 15 -50.34 -14.00 5.14
C VAL A 15 -49.04 -14.64 5.61
N SER A 16 -48.02 -14.60 4.75
CA SER A 16 -46.65 -14.54 5.26
C SER A 16 -46.52 -13.17 5.91
N ALA A 17 -47.00 -13.05 7.16
CA ALA A 17 -46.69 -11.92 8.00
C ALA A 17 -45.16 -11.85 8.06
N SER A 18 -44.60 -10.97 7.24
CA SER A 18 -43.23 -10.52 7.41
C SER A 18 -43.26 -9.75 8.72
N PHE A 19 -43.09 -10.47 9.83
CA PHE A 19 -42.80 -9.84 11.11
C PHE A 19 -41.45 -9.16 10.91
N ALA A 20 -41.49 -7.86 10.61
CA ALA A 20 -40.31 -7.04 10.76
C ALA A 20 -39.84 -7.20 12.22
N GLN A 21 -38.62 -7.69 12.40
CA GLN A 21 -38.09 -7.97 13.72
C GLN A 21 -37.90 -6.65 14.48
N ASN A 22 -38.69 -6.41 15.52
CA ASN A 22 -38.57 -5.25 16.42
C ASN A 22 -37.43 -5.39 17.45
N LYS A 23 -36.51 -6.36 17.27
CA LYS A 23 -35.39 -6.54 18.19
C LYS A 23 -34.46 -5.34 18.01
N MET A 24 -34.32 -4.54 19.06
CA MET A 24 -33.28 -3.51 19.10
C MET A 24 -31.91 -4.18 19.20
N LEU A 25 -30.97 -3.69 18.40
CA LEU A 25 -29.59 -4.15 18.41
C LEU A 25 -28.93 -3.81 19.75
N THR A 26 -28.27 -4.78 20.38
CA THR A 26 -27.50 -4.57 21.61
C THR A 26 -26.00 -4.46 21.33
N ILE A 27 -25.22 -4.00 22.32
CA ILE A 27 -23.75 -4.04 22.25
C ILE A 27 -23.27 -5.49 22.08
N ASP A 28 -23.89 -6.46 22.77
CA ASP A 28 -23.56 -7.88 22.63
C ASP A 28 -23.86 -8.42 21.23
N ASP A 29 -24.95 -7.98 20.60
CA ASP A 29 -25.25 -8.34 19.21
C ASP A 29 -24.16 -7.82 18.25
N ILE A 30 -23.48 -6.71 18.56
CA ILE A 30 -22.42 -6.12 17.72
C ILE A 30 -21.06 -6.77 18.00
N PHE A 31 -20.72 -6.97 19.29
CA PHE A 31 -19.36 -7.33 19.73
C PHE A 31 -19.21 -8.76 20.23
N SER A 32 -20.27 -9.59 20.17
CA SER A 32 -20.19 -11.00 20.59
C SER A 32 -19.05 -11.75 19.88
N LEU A 33 -18.29 -12.53 20.64
CA LEU A 33 -17.29 -13.45 20.11
C LEU A 33 -17.93 -14.69 19.46
N ASP A 34 -19.20 -14.98 19.79
CA ASP A 34 -19.97 -16.01 19.11
C ASP A 34 -20.50 -15.50 17.77
N SER A 35 -19.92 -16.01 16.68
CA SER A 35 -20.33 -15.72 15.30
C SER A 35 -21.81 -16.00 14.99
N LYS A 36 -22.50 -16.84 15.79
CA LYS A 36 -23.93 -17.12 15.64
C LYS A 36 -24.83 -16.05 16.26
N VAL A 37 -24.30 -15.31 17.22
CA VAL A 37 -24.99 -14.20 17.90
C VAL A 37 -24.62 -12.87 17.26
N ARG A 38 -23.35 -12.71 16.89
CA ARG A 38 -22.83 -11.48 16.32
C ARG A 38 -23.52 -11.16 14.99
N VAL A 39 -24.17 -10.01 14.94
CA VAL A 39 -24.70 -9.43 13.72
C VAL A 39 -23.53 -9.05 12.83
N ASN A 40 -23.44 -9.70 11.67
CA ASN A 40 -22.39 -9.43 10.70
C ASN A 40 -22.75 -8.20 9.86
N PHE A 41 -22.31 -7.02 10.30
CA PHE A 41 -22.26 -5.81 9.44
C PHE A 41 -21.14 -5.87 8.41
N GLY A 42 -20.31 -6.91 8.46
CA GLY A 42 -19.23 -7.14 7.53
C GLY A 42 -19.75 -7.63 6.19
N GLY A 43 -19.38 -6.89 5.16
CA GLY A 43 -19.23 -7.34 3.80
C GLY A 43 -18.01 -6.61 3.27
N MET A 44 -17.10 -7.31 2.57
CA MET A 44 -16.07 -6.57 1.85
C MET A 44 -16.77 -5.95 0.63
N PRO A 45 -16.75 -4.61 0.45
CA PRO A 45 -17.06 -4.08 -0.87
C PRO A 45 -16.19 -4.82 -1.87
N THR A 46 -16.74 -5.13 -3.05
CA THR A 46 -15.98 -5.87 -4.06
C THR A 46 -14.70 -5.11 -4.35
N ARG A 47 -13.57 -5.66 -3.89
CA ARG A 47 -12.25 -5.08 -4.13
C ARG A 47 -11.73 -5.64 -5.44
N PHE A 48 -11.30 -4.74 -6.29
CA PHE A 48 -10.62 -5.06 -7.53
C PHE A 48 -9.49 -4.08 -7.77
N ALA A 49 -8.51 -4.49 -8.58
CA ALA A 49 -7.43 -3.64 -9.05
C ALA A 49 -7.37 -3.75 -10.57
N TRP A 50 -7.38 -2.61 -11.27
CA TRP A 50 -7.21 -2.59 -12.72
C TRP A 50 -5.81 -3.08 -13.11
N SER A 51 -5.71 -3.79 -14.23
CA SER A 51 -4.43 -4.01 -14.90
C SER A 51 -3.87 -2.66 -15.38
N ALA A 52 -2.54 -2.56 -15.49
CA ALA A 52 -1.89 -1.31 -15.89
C ALA A 52 -2.33 -0.83 -17.29
N ASP A 53 -2.69 -1.76 -18.19
CA ASP A 53 -3.23 -1.47 -19.52
C ASP A 53 -4.73 -1.10 -19.54
N GLY A 54 -5.42 -1.19 -18.40
CA GLY A 54 -6.85 -0.91 -18.25
C GLY A 54 -7.79 -1.89 -18.94
N ARG A 55 -7.29 -3.02 -19.47
CA ARG A 55 -8.10 -3.98 -20.25
C ARG A 55 -8.79 -5.03 -19.39
N SER A 56 -8.31 -5.25 -18.17
CA SER A 56 -8.87 -6.21 -17.23
C SER A 56 -8.76 -5.70 -15.81
N PHE A 57 -9.45 -6.35 -14.88
CA PHE A 57 -9.19 -6.12 -13.46
C PHE A 57 -9.03 -7.44 -12.73
N ARG A 58 -8.26 -7.40 -11.65
CA ARG A 58 -8.04 -8.50 -10.76
C ARG A 58 -9.04 -8.47 -9.62
N GLN A 59 -9.64 -9.61 -9.30
CA GLN A 59 -10.65 -9.75 -8.25
C GLN A 59 -10.44 -11.07 -7.50
N MET A 60 -10.84 -11.13 -6.22
CA MET A 60 -11.00 -12.40 -5.51
C MET A 60 -12.36 -13.01 -5.80
N LYS A 61 -12.37 -14.25 -6.28
CA LYS A 61 -13.59 -15.07 -6.41
C LYS A 61 -13.34 -16.43 -5.80
N SER A 62 -14.17 -16.83 -4.84
CA SER A 62 -14.12 -18.15 -4.19
C SER A 62 -12.74 -18.55 -3.66
N GLY A 63 -11.99 -17.59 -3.11
CA GLY A 63 -10.65 -17.81 -2.56
C GLY A 63 -9.50 -17.76 -3.58
N SER A 64 -9.79 -17.55 -4.86
CA SER A 64 -8.79 -17.48 -5.93
C SER A 64 -8.69 -16.09 -6.54
N LEU A 65 -7.48 -15.74 -6.96
CA LEU A 65 -7.19 -14.51 -7.67
C LEU A 65 -7.48 -14.68 -9.16
N VAL A 66 -8.46 -13.93 -9.69
CA VAL A 66 -8.90 -14.05 -11.08
C VAL A 66 -8.71 -12.75 -11.85
N ARG A 67 -8.39 -12.87 -13.14
CA ARG A 67 -8.48 -11.80 -14.14
C ARG A 67 -9.90 -11.78 -14.69
N VAL A 68 -10.54 -10.62 -14.62
CA VAL A 68 -11.92 -10.41 -15.09
C VAL A 68 -11.90 -9.45 -16.27
N ASP A 69 -12.57 -9.85 -17.35
CA ASP A 69 -12.88 -8.98 -18.49
C ASP A 69 -14.07 -8.08 -18.11
N PRO A 70 -13.91 -6.74 -18.13
CA PRO A 70 -14.95 -5.82 -17.72
C PRO A 70 -16.16 -5.78 -18.67
N ALA A 71 -16.01 -6.18 -19.94
CA ALA A 71 -17.06 -6.10 -20.94
C ALA A 71 -18.10 -7.23 -20.81
N ASN A 72 -17.69 -8.41 -20.35
CA ASN A 72 -18.53 -9.60 -20.29
C ASN A 72 -18.52 -10.33 -18.93
N GLY A 73 -17.62 -9.96 -18.02
CA GLY A 73 -17.50 -10.57 -16.69
C GLY A 73 -16.81 -11.93 -16.67
N ASN A 74 -16.28 -12.41 -17.80
CA ASN A 74 -15.53 -13.67 -17.89
C ASN A 74 -14.32 -13.60 -16.96
N ALA A 75 -14.12 -14.66 -16.19
CA ALA A 75 -13.05 -14.77 -15.21
C ALA A 75 -12.12 -15.93 -15.53
N THR A 76 -10.82 -15.67 -15.50
CA THR A 76 -9.76 -16.68 -15.67
C THR A 76 -8.76 -16.57 -14.52
N PRO A 77 -8.00 -17.63 -14.17
CA PRO A 77 -6.93 -17.51 -13.19
C PRO A 77 -5.95 -16.40 -13.57
N TYR A 78 -5.59 -15.53 -12.61
CA TYR A 78 -4.67 -14.44 -12.89
C TYR A 78 -3.21 -14.92 -12.99
N LEU A 79 -2.86 -15.92 -12.18
CA LEU A 79 -1.59 -16.63 -12.17
C LEU A 79 -1.80 -18.08 -11.73
N ASP A 80 -0.76 -18.91 -11.86
CA ASP A 80 -0.72 -20.21 -11.20
C ASP A 80 -0.38 -20.03 -9.71
N SER A 81 -1.41 -19.84 -8.88
CA SER A 81 -1.26 -19.63 -7.44
C SER A 81 -0.59 -20.80 -6.72
N THR A 82 -0.75 -22.03 -7.22
CA THR A 82 -0.09 -23.21 -6.64
C THR A 82 1.42 -23.14 -6.87
N LYS A 83 1.83 -22.90 -8.12
CA LYS A 83 3.25 -22.75 -8.47
C LYS A 83 3.89 -21.58 -7.72
N PHE A 84 3.19 -20.45 -7.61
CA PHE A 84 3.69 -19.31 -6.85
C PHE A 84 3.83 -19.60 -5.36
N LYS A 85 2.82 -20.24 -4.75
CA LYS A 85 2.88 -20.67 -3.35
C LYS A 85 4.08 -21.58 -3.09
N THR A 86 4.32 -22.58 -3.94
CA THR A 86 5.48 -23.47 -3.81
C THR A 86 6.79 -22.71 -3.89
N ALA A 87 6.92 -21.73 -4.79
CA ALA A 87 8.12 -20.91 -4.90
C ALA A 87 8.34 -20.04 -3.64
N LEU A 88 7.26 -19.49 -3.04
CA LEU A 88 7.32 -18.77 -1.77
C LEU A 88 7.78 -19.68 -0.63
N GLU A 89 7.24 -20.89 -0.51
CA GLU A 89 7.65 -21.86 0.50
C GLU A 89 9.15 -22.23 0.38
N GLN A 90 9.66 -22.34 -0.86
CA GLN A 90 11.08 -22.59 -1.12
C GLN A 90 12.00 -21.44 -0.69
N SER A 91 11.49 -20.21 -0.60
CA SER A 91 12.22 -19.08 0.03
C SER A 91 12.25 -19.15 1.56
N GLY A 92 11.61 -20.17 2.14
CA GLY A 92 11.47 -20.36 3.58
C GLY A 92 10.35 -19.55 4.21
N MET A 93 9.37 -19.10 3.41
CA MET A 93 8.10 -18.56 3.89
C MET A 93 7.23 -19.70 4.46
N SER A 94 6.44 -19.42 5.50
CA SER A 94 5.53 -20.43 6.05
C SER A 94 4.43 -20.81 5.03
N THR A 95 3.92 -22.04 5.10
CA THR A 95 2.82 -22.50 4.24
C THR A 95 1.56 -21.64 4.38
N GLU A 96 1.30 -21.12 5.58
CA GLU A 96 0.16 -20.25 5.85
C GLU A 96 0.33 -18.88 5.18
N ASP A 97 1.49 -18.25 5.36
CA ASP A 97 1.82 -16.96 4.73
C ASP A 97 1.86 -17.07 3.21
N ALA A 98 2.48 -18.13 2.68
CA ALA A 98 2.54 -18.39 1.25
C ALA A 98 1.14 -18.61 0.67
N GLY A 99 0.26 -19.31 1.41
CA GLY A 99 -1.15 -19.50 1.04
C GLY A 99 -1.93 -18.19 0.99
N ARG A 100 -1.75 -17.31 1.99
CA ARG A 100 -2.34 -15.97 2.00
C ARG A 100 -1.84 -15.10 0.85
N MET A 101 -0.52 -15.05 0.65
CA MET A 101 0.12 -14.18 -0.33
C MET A 101 -0.20 -14.59 -1.77
N SER A 102 -0.15 -15.89 -2.08
CA SER A 102 -0.42 -16.41 -3.43
C SER A 102 -1.84 -16.14 -3.94
N ASN A 103 -2.74 -15.72 -3.05
CA ASN A 103 -4.12 -15.35 -3.34
C ASN A 103 -4.44 -13.90 -2.92
N SER A 104 -3.44 -13.03 -2.79
CA SER A 104 -3.66 -11.64 -2.36
C SER A 104 -4.02 -10.72 -3.53
N LEU A 105 -4.98 -9.81 -3.33
CA LEU A 105 -5.24 -8.71 -4.27
C LEU A 105 -4.12 -7.69 -4.34
N GLY A 106 -3.37 -7.56 -3.24
CA GLY A 106 -2.29 -6.60 -3.06
C GLY A 106 -0.94 -7.05 -3.60
N LEU A 107 -0.90 -8.11 -4.42
CA LEU A 107 0.32 -8.49 -5.12
C LEU A 107 0.79 -7.34 -6.02
N GLN A 108 2.05 -6.97 -5.86
CA GLN A 108 2.69 -5.89 -6.61
C GLN A 108 3.27 -6.45 -7.90
N PHE A 109 2.52 -6.30 -8.98
CA PHE A 109 3.00 -6.65 -10.32
C PHE A 109 3.83 -5.51 -10.90
N ASN A 110 4.78 -5.84 -11.77
CA ASN A 110 5.35 -4.84 -12.67
C ASN A 110 4.30 -4.41 -13.71
N GLU A 111 4.55 -3.31 -14.44
CA GLU A 111 3.57 -2.76 -15.40
C GLU A 111 3.14 -3.77 -16.48
N SER A 112 4.04 -4.66 -16.91
CA SER A 112 3.75 -5.69 -17.91
C SER A 112 3.09 -6.95 -17.34
N GLU A 113 2.81 -7.01 -16.04
CA GLU A 113 2.26 -8.18 -15.33
C GLU A 113 3.03 -9.49 -15.52
N THR A 114 4.32 -9.41 -15.86
CA THR A 114 5.19 -10.58 -16.07
C THR A 114 5.95 -10.98 -14.81
N ALA A 115 5.93 -10.12 -13.78
CA ALA A 115 6.64 -10.35 -12.55
C ALA A 115 5.90 -9.82 -11.32
N ILE A 116 6.23 -10.37 -10.16
CA ILE A 116 5.69 -9.97 -8.86
C ILE A 116 6.85 -9.66 -7.92
N LEU A 117 6.79 -8.51 -7.24
CA LEU A 117 7.69 -8.16 -6.15
C LEU A 117 7.13 -8.67 -4.83
N VAL A 118 7.98 -9.33 -4.05
CA VAL A 118 7.63 -9.93 -2.76
C VAL A 118 8.68 -9.53 -1.73
N THR A 119 8.23 -9.14 -0.54
CA THR A 119 9.11 -9.02 0.63
C THR A 119 8.96 -10.26 1.50
N ASN A 120 10.07 -10.93 1.83
CA ASN A 120 10.10 -12.07 2.74
C ASN A 120 11.37 -12.02 3.60
N LYS A 121 11.20 -12.08 4.92
CA LYS A 121 12.29 -11.99 5.92
C LYS A 121 13.19 -10.77 5.73
N ASN A 122 12.60 -9.59 5.52
CA ASN A 122 13.32 -8.34 5.33
C ASN A 122 14.24 -8.38 4.09
N ASP A 123 13.81 -9.05 3.02
CA ASP A 123 14.50 -9.02 1.73
C ASP A 123 13.51 -9.03 0.58
N LEU A 124 13.94 -8.47 -0.53
CA LEU A 124 13.18 -8.36 -1.77
C LEU A 124 13.40 -9.59 -2.64
N TRP A 125 12.30 -10.10 -3.19
CA TRP A 125 12.27 -11.25 -4.10
C TRP A 125 11.47 -10.89 -5.35
N TYR A 126 11.98 -11.33 -6.50
CA TYR A 126 11.36 -11.17 -7.81
C TYR A 126 10.83 -12.53 -8.26
N TYR A 127 9.52 -12.63 -8.43
CA TYR A 127 8.90 -13.80 -9.03
C TYR A 127 8.66 -13.56 -10.52
N ASP A 128 9.25 -14.39 -11.36
CA ASP A 128 8.97 -14.40 -12.80
C ASP A 128 7.74 -15.28 -13.06
N VAL A 129 6.65 -14.70 -13.56
CA VAL A 129 5.36 -15.39 -13.70
C VAL A 129 5.42 -16.53 -14.73
N ALA A 130 6.17 -16.34 -15.82
CA ALA A 130 6.24 -17.30 -16.92
C ALA A 130 7.04 -18.55 -16.51
N SER A 131 8.26 -18.37 -16.04
CA SER A 131 9.12 -19.46 -15.57
C SER A 131 8.68 -20.01 -14.22
N GLY A 132 7.98 -19.20 -13.42
CA GLY A 132 7.58 -19.48 -12.04
C GLY A 132 8.75 -19.59 -11.07
N VAL A 133 9.85 -18.91 -11.37
CA VAL A 133 11.05 -18.85 -10.54
C VAL A 133 10.99 -17.65 -9.60
N LEU A 134 11.21 -17.88 -8.31
CA LEU A 134 11.37 -16.82 -7.30
C LEU A 134 12.86 -16.58 -7.05
N LYS A 135 13.33 -15.38 -7.38
CA LYS A 135 14.73 -14.97 -7.26
C LYS A 135 14.88 -13.94 -6.16
N ARG A 136 15.81 -14.18 -5.23
CA ARG A 136 16.18 -13.18 -4.21
C ARG A 136 16.99 -12.03 -4.84
N LEU A 137 16.65 -10.80 -4.49
CA LEU A 137 17.30 -9.57 -4.97
C LEU A 137 18.20 -8.92 -3.92
N THR A 138 17.80 -8.92 -2.65
CA THR A 138 18.58 -8.38 -1.53
C THR A 138 18.89 -9.48 -0.49
N ASN A 139 19.94 -9.28 0.29
CA ASN A 139 20.31 -10.19 1.37
C ASN A 139 21.00 -9.39 2.49
N THR A 140 20.21 -8.59 3.21
CA THR A 140 20.71 -7.73 4.28
C THR A 140 20.02 -7.98 5.62
N LYS A 141 20.55 -7.37 6.69
CA LYS A 141 19.96 -7.53 8.03
C LYS A 141 18.84 -6.53 8.26
N GLU A 142 19.02 -5.35 7.69
CA GLU A 142 18.10 -4.24 7.75
C GLU A 142 16.93 -4.46 6.79
N GLU A 143 15.75 -4.02 7.20
CA GLU A 143 14.52 -4.10 6.41
C GLU A 143 14.54 -3.19 5.18
N GLU A 144 14.10 -3.71 4.03
CA GLU A 144 13.74 -2.91 2.88
C GLU A 144 12.26 -2.51 2.92
N LEU A 145 12.06 -1.20 2.86
CA LEU A 145 10.76 -0.55 2.95
C LEU A 145 10.37 0.08 1.62
N GLU A 146 9.06 0.26 1.42
CA GLU A 146 8.49 1.03 0.32
C GLU A 146 9.05 0.64 -1.06
N ALA A 147 9.24 -0.66 -1.32
CA ALA A 147 9.87 -1.10 -2.56
C ALA A 147 8.96 -0.91 -3.79
N ASP A 148 9.55 -0.59 -4.95
CA ASP A 148 8.78 -0.40 -6.18
C ASP A 148 9.55 -0.73 -7.46
N PHE A 149 8.82 -1.18 -8.49
CA PHE A 149 9.38 -1.39 -9.81
C PHE A 149 9.69 -0.07 -10.51
N SER A 150 10.78 -0.03 -11.27
CA SER A 150 10.88 0.94 -12.37
C SER A 150 9.82 0.64 -13.43
N PRO A 151 9.34 1.66 -14.18
CA PRO A 151 8.37 1.44 -15.26
C PRO A 151 8.78 0.36 -16.28
N ASP A 152 10.07 0.28 -16.60
CA ASP A 152 10.60 -0.75 -17.51
C ASP A 152 10.85 -2.13 -16.84
N GLY A 153 10.59 -2.25 -15.54
CA GLY A 153 10.71 -3.48 -14.74
C GLY A 153 12.14 -3.96 -14.48
N LYS A 154 13.18 -3.22 -14.88
CA LYS A 154 14.58 -3.66 -14.76
C LYS A 154 15.22 -3.35 -13.42
N TRP A 155 14.63 -2.42 -12.68
CA TRP A 155 15.13 -1.98 -11.38
C TRP A 155 14.03 -2.08 -10.34
N ILE A 156 14.42 -2.38 -9.11
CA ILE A 156 13.57 -2.18 -7.94
C ILE A 156 14.20 -1.07 -7.10
N SER A 157 13.44 -0.02 -6.77
CA SER A 157 13.81 0.97 -5.75
C SER A 157 13.32 0.52 -4.38
N PHE A 158 13.99 0.94 -3.32
CA PHE A 158 13.56 0.69 -1.95
C PHE A 158 14.25 1.65 -0.98
N VAL A 159 13.72 1.75 0.23
CA VAL A 159 14.33 2.48 1.34
C VAL A 159 14.94 1.49 2.32
N ARG A 160 16.16 1.74 2.78
CA ARG A 160 16.82 0.97 3.85
C ARG A 160 17.63 1.92 4.71
N GLY A 161 17.44 1.88 6.03
CA GLY A 161 18.11 2.81 6.96
C GLY A 161 17.94 4.28 6.55
N ASN A 162 16.71 4.66 6.17
CA ASN A 162 16.33 6.00 5.72
C ASN A 162 17.10 6.55 4.51
N ASN A 163 17.73 5.66 3.74
CA ASN A 163 18.40 5.98 2.48
C ASN A 163 17.70 5.27 1.31
N LEU A 164 17.72 5.93 0.15
CA LEU A 164 17.16 5.39 -1.09
C LEU A 164 18.19 4.50 -1.78
N PHE A 165 17.75 3.32 -2.21
CA PHE A 165 18.53 2.33 -2.95
C PHE A 165 17.79 1.91 -4.22
N ILE A 166 18.54 1.28 -5.13
CA ILE A 166 17.98 0.47 -6.22
C ILE A 166 18.72 -0.86 -6.32
N VAL A 167 18.08 -1.86 -6.91
CA VAL A 167 18.69 -3.15 -7.27
C VAL A 167 18.37 -3.52 -8.72
N ASP A 168 19.40 -3.94 -9.46
CA ASP A 168 19.27 -4.50 -10.82
C ASP A 168 18.61 -5.88 -10.73
N VAL A 169 17.44 -6.06 -11.35
CA VAL A 169 16.67 -7.32 -11.30
C VAL A 169 17.44 -8.48 -11.92
N ALA A 170 18.14 -8.25 -13.03
CA ALA A 170 18.87 -9.28 -13.76
C ALA A 170 20.11 -9.75 -12.99
N ARG A 171 20.83 -8.84 -12.34
CA ARG A 171 22.11 -9.13 -11.67
C ARG A 171 22.04 -9.24 -10.16
N ALA A 172 20.91 -8.88 -9.54
CA ALA A 172 20.77 -8.74 -8.09
C ALA A 172 21.91 -7.87 -7.50
N ARG A 173 22.20 -6.74 -8.17
CA ARG A 173 23.24 -5.80 -7.74
C ARG A 173 22.60 -4.52 -7.23
N GLU A 174 22.81 -4.27 -5.95
CA GLU A 174 22.32 -3.08 -5.27
C GLU A 174 23.21 -1.86 -5.52
N ARG A 175 22.59 -0.68 -5.49
CA ARG A 175 23.29 0.60 -5.46
C ARG A 175 22.55 1.58 -4.54
N GLN A 176 23.31 2.17 -3.63
CA GLN A 176 22.85 3.25 -2.76
C GLN A 176 22.82 4.59 -3.51
N LEU A 177 21.69 5.29 -3.46
CA LEU A 177 21.49 6.59 -4.14
C LEU A 177 21.68 7.79 -3.19
N THR A 178 21.31 7.65 -1.93
CA THR A 178 21.52 8.67 -0.88
C THR A 178 22.33 8.10 0.29
N ARG A 179 23.04 8.95 1.04
CA ARG A 179 24.00 8.50 2.06
C ARG A 179 23.89 9.21 3.41
N ASP A 180 22.98 10.17 3.53
CA ASP A 180 22.83 11.01 4.72
C ASP A 180 21.58 10.67 5.55
N GLY A 181 20.86 9.60 5.20
CA GLY A 181 19.76 9.08 6.00
C GLY A 181 20.22 8.57 7.37
N GLY A 182 19.38 8.73 8.37
CA GLY A 182 19.65 8.37 9.77
C GLY A 182 18.40 8.61 10.64
N GLU A 183 18.56 8.72 11.96
CA GLU A 183 17.43 8.89 12.91
C GLU A 183 16.50 10.05 12.53
N LYS A 184 17.07 11.17 12.06
CA LYS A 184 16.34 12.42 11.79
C LYS A 184 16.24 12.79 10.31
N ILE A 185 16.89 12.04 9.43
CA ILE A 185 16.95 12.36 7.99
C ILE A 185 16.36 11.20 7.22
N TYR A 186 15.33 11.48 6.42
CA TYR A 186 14.62 10.51 5.60
C TYR A 186 14.77 10.84 4.13
N ASN A 187 15.23 9.89 3.33
CA ASN A 187 15.33 10.03 1.88
C ASN A 187 14.37 9.06 1.20
N GLY A 188 13.33 9.58 0.55
CA GLY A 188 12.32 8.78 -0.13
C GLY A 188 11.35 8.08 0.82
N TYR A 189 11.37 8.40 2.11
CA TYR A 189 10.44 7.88 3.11
C TYR A 189 9.80 9.06 3.84
N LEU A 190 8.50 8.97 4.07
CA LEU A 190 7.73 10.03 4.72
C LEU A 190 7.82 9.86 6.24
N ASP A 191 7.95 10.99 6.93
CA ASP A 191 7.79 11.05 8.37
C ASP A 191 6.31 11.01 8.76
N TRP A 192 6.03 11.08 10.07
CA TRP A 192 4.69 10.95 10.60
C TRP A 192 3.71 11.98 10.03
N VAL A 193 4.09 13.27 10.01
CA VAL A 193 3.18 14.33 9.57
C VAL A 193 2.95 14.29 8.06
N TYR A 194 3.97 13.94 7.27
CA TYR A 194 3.81 13.78 5.83
C TYR A 194 2.96 12.56 5.46
N GLU A 195 3.14 11.43 6.15
CA GLU A 195 2.29 10.25 5.98
C GLU A 195 0.84 10.56 6.36
N GLU A 196 0.60 11.02 7.59
CA GLU A 196 -0.75 11.14 8.14
C GLU A 196 -1.56 12.26 7.47
N GLU A 197 -0.96 13.45 7.35
CA GLU A 197 -1.71 14.68 7.07
C GLU A 197 -1.59 15.13 5.60
N LEU A 198 -0.55 14.71 4.86
CA LEU A 198 -0.31 15.18 3.48
C LEU A 198 -0.52 14.12 2.40
N TYR A 199 0.02 12.91 2.59
CA TYR A 199 0.01 11.86 1.57
C TYR A 199 -1.00 10.74 1.83
N GLY A 200 -1.54 10.70 3.05
CA GLY A 200 -2.57 9.76 3.46
C GLY A 200 -2.00 8.59 4.25
N ARG A 201 -2.62 8.35 5.41
CA ARG A 201 -2.23 7.30 6.36
C ARG A 201 -1.96 5.96 5.67
N GLY A 202 -0.82 5.35 6.00
CA GLY A 202 -0.36 4.09 5.42
C GLY A 202 0.36 4.22 4.08
N GLN A 203 0.60 5.44 3.58
CA GLN A 203 1.51 5.70 2.46
C GLN A 203 2.80 6.33 2.98
N LYS A 204 3.88 5.56 3.00
CA LYS A 204 5.18 6.06 3.50
C LYS A 204 6.21 6.31 2.41
N ARG A 205 5.93 5.91 1.18
CA ARG A 205 6.81 6.19 0.05
C ARG A 205 6.84 7.68 -0.30
N GLY A 206 8.00 8.28 -0.17
CA GLY A 206 8.29 9.67 -0.53
C GLY A 206 9.13 9.81 -1.81
N TYR A 207 9.03 8.88 -2.76
CA TYR A 207 9.77 8.91 -4.01
C TYR A 207 8.95 8.39 -5.20
N TRP A 208 9.37 8.78 -6.43
CA TRP A 208 8.68 8.48 -7.69
C TRP A 208 9.67 8.27 -8.83
N TRP A 209 9.49 7.19 -9.59
CA TRP A 209 10.25 6.92 -10.81
C TRP A 209 9.91 7.90 -11.93
N SER A 210 10.91 8.27 -12.74
CA SER A 210 10.64 8.89 -14.04
C SER A 210 10.01 7.86 -14.98
N PRO A 211 9.07 8.25 -15.86
CA PRO A 211 8.42 7.32 -16.79
C PRO A 211 9.40 6.57 -17.69
N ASP A 212 10.57 7.16 -17.98
CA ASP A 212 11.63 6.54 -18.77
C ASP A 212 12.61 5.68 -17.96
N SER A 213 12.34 5.46 -16.67
CA SER A 213 13.15 4.65 -15.73
C SER A 213 14.58 5.13 -15.51
N LYS A 214 14.94 6.36 -15.89
CA LYS A 214 16.32 6.87 -15.77
C LYS A 214 16.60 7.65 -14.50
N SER A 215 15.56 8.11 -13.80
CA SER A 215 15.71 8.91 -12.60
C SER A 215 14.63 8.60 -11.57
N ILE A 216 14.88 8.96 -10.32
CA ILE A 216 13.91 8.93 -9.23
C ILE A 216 13.87 10.32 -8.60
N ALA A 217 12.70 10.94 -8.56
CA ALA A 217 12.44 12.11 -7.73
C ALA A 217 12.13 11.65 -6.30
N PHE A 218 12.67 12.31 -5.28
CA PHE A 218 12.43 11.93 -3.89
C PHE A 218 12.38 13.14 -2.96
N LEU A 219 11.61 13.02 -1.88
CA LEU A 219 11.65 13.94 -0.76
C LEU A 219 12.79 13.56 0.17
N ARG A 220 13.55 14.58 0.60
CA ARG A 220 14.45 14.52 1.74
C ARG A 220 13.85 15.31 2.87
N LEU A 221 13.46 14.64 3.94
CA LEU A 221 12.90 15.23 5.15
C LEU A 221 13.97 15.28 6.24
N ASP A 222 14.01 16.39 6.97
CA ASP A 222 14.91 16.65 8.08
C ASP A 222 14.09 17.02 9.31
N GLU A 223 13.96 16.07 10.23
CA GLU A 223 13.23 16.16 11.50
C GLU A 223 14.09 16.73 12.64
N SER A 224 15.29 17.21 12.36
CA SER A 224 16.14 17.84 13.37
C SER A 224 15.48 19.02 14.11
N PRO A 225 14.64 19.88 13.48
CA PRO A 225 13.97 20.95 14.22
C PRO A 225 12.71 20.48 14.95
N VAL A 226 12.19 19.30 14.64
CA VAL A 226 10.90 18.81 15.17
C VAL A 226 11.06 18.40 16.63
N PRO A 227 10.21 18.91 17.55
CA PRO A 227 10.25 18.51 18.96
C PRO A 227 9.87 17.05 19.15
N LYS A 228 10.46 16.42 20.17
CA LYS A 228 10.04 15.09 20.65
C LYS A 228 8.80 15.24 21.53
N PHE A 229 7.80 14.42 21.24
CA PHE A 229 6.62 14.20 22.07
C PHE A 229 6.78 12.86 22.80
N VAL A 230 6.44 12.85 24.08
CA VAL A 230 6.59 11.67 24.94
C VAL A 230 5.23 10.99 25.12
N LEU A 231 5.18 9.72 24.79
CA LEU A 231 4.03 8.84 25.04
C LEU A 231 4.41 7.85 26.14
N THR A 232 3.53 7.70 27.14
CA THR A 232 3.69 6.66 28.17
C THR A 232 2.99 5.39 27.75
N ASN A 233 3.67 4.25 27.89
CA ASN A 233 3.06 2.93 27.76
C ASN A 233 2.74 2.39 29.16
N ASP A 234 1.49 2.55 29.57
CA ASP A 234 1.00 2.17 30.89
C ASP A 234 0.38 0.74 30.91
N ILE A 235 0.56 -0.04 29.84
CA ILE A 235 0.05 -1.43 29.74
C ILE A 235 1.03 -2.44 30.36
N VAL A 236 2.33 -2.11 30.39
CA VAL A 236 3.40 -2.98 30.89
C VAL A 236 3.78 -2.64 32.32
N ASP A 237 4.19 -3.64 33.11
CA ASP A 237 4.53 -3.48 34.54
C ASP A 237 5.62 -2.43 34.80
N ASN A 238 6.58 -2.32 33.89
CA ASN A 238 7.61 -1.27 33.93
C ASN A 238 7.19 -0.13 33.01
N GLN A 239 7.18 1.10 33.52
CA GLN A 239 6.85 2.26 32.71
C GLN A 239 7.87 2.43 31.57
N VAL A 240 7.40 2.28 30.34
CA VAL A 240 8.18 2.53 29.11
C VAL A 240 7.71 3.83 28.50
N VAL A 241 8.65 4.71 28.14
CA VAL A 241 8.36 5.93 27.40
C VAL A 241 8.75 5.76 25.94
N GLU A 242 7.83 6.10 25.05
CA GLU A 242 8.08 6.24 23.62
C GLU A 242 8.32 7.72 23.31
N ASN A 243 9.38 8.01 22.57
CA ASN A 243 9.69 9.36 22.12
C ASN A 243 9.47 9.42 20.61
N THR A 244 8.55 10.26 20.19
CA THR A 244 8.15 10.40 18.79
C THR A 244 8.38 11.83 18.35
N ASP A 245 8.98 12.02 17.18
CA ASP A 245 9.06 13.36 16.58
C ASP A 245 7.68 13.78 16.10
N TYR A 246 7.13 14.83 16.72
CA TYR A 246 5.74 15.22 16.54
C TYR A 246 5.59 16.74 16.68
N PRO A 247 5.41 17.48 15.58
CA PRO A 247 5.19 18.92 15.64
C PRO A 247 3.75 19.21 16.06
N GLN A 248 3.55 19.86 17.22
CA GLN A 248 2.24 20.39 17.57
C GLN A 248 1.93 21.67 16.78
N ALA A 249 0.70 22.16 16.90
CA ALA A 249 0.31 23.41 16.26
C ALA A 249 1.22 24.58 16.71
N GLY A 250 1.96 25.14 15.76
CA GLY A 250 2.91 26.24 15.99
C GLY A 250 4.37 25.80 16.14
N ASP A 251 4.63 24.50 16.33
CA ASP A 251 5.98 23.95 16.33
C ASP A 251 6.59 23.92 14.92
N PRO A 252 7.93 23.88 14.79
CA PRO A 252 8.57 23.73 13.51
C PRO A 252 8.27 22.34 12.89
N ASN A 253 7.81 22.37 11.64
CA ASN A 253 7.69 21.18 10.80
C ASN A 253 9.06 20.67 10.30
N PRO A 254 9.13 19.41 9.84
CA PRO A 254 10.29 18.87 9.13
C PRO A 254 10.71 19.77 7.96
N LEU A 255 12.03 19.98 7.78
CA LEU A 255 12.52 20.69 6.60
C LEU A 255 12.50 19.73 5.40
N VAL A 256 11.85 20.15 4.31
CA VAL A 256 11.73 19.33 3.10
C VAL A 256 12.62 19.86 1.96
N ARG A 257 13.23 18.94 1.21
CA ARG A 257 13.85 19.20 -0.09
C ARG A 257 13.41 18.16 -1.10
N VAL A 258 13.40 18.55 -2.38
CA VAL A 258 13.24 17.60 -3.50
C VAL A 258 14.62 17.29 -4.09
N GLY A 259 14.91 16.02 -4.28
CA GLY A 259 16.10 15.51 -4.96
C GLY A 259 15.74 14.74 -6.23
N ILE A 260 16.69 14.66 -7.16
CA ILE A 260 16.62 13.78 -8.32
C ILE A 260 17.86 12.89 -8.32
N ALA A 261 17.64 11.58 -8.24
CA ALA A 261 18.69 10.57 -8.32
C ALA A 261 18.71 9.95 -9.72
N SER A 262 19.87 9.92 -10.37
CA SER A 262 20.01 9.24 -11.66
C SER A 262 20.32 7.75 -11.48
N VAL A 263 19.67 6.91 -12.28
CA VAL A 263 19.85 5.46 -12.31
C VAL A 263 21.11 5.07 -13.11
N GLY A 264 21.62 5.94 -13.99
CA GLY A 264 22.87 5.72 -14.71
C GLY A 264 24.11 6.23 -13.98
N ALA A 265 23.96 7.16 -13.03
CA ALA A 265 25.08 7.80 -12.38
C ALA A 265 25.72 6.91 -11.31
N THR A 266 27.06 6.96 -11.22
CA THR A 266 27.85 6.34 -10.14
C THR A 266 28.06 7.27 -8.95
N ALA A 267 27.80 8.57 -9.12
CA ALA A 267 27.88 9.56 -8.05
C ALA A 267 26.57 9.60 -7.24
N PRO A 268 26.62 9.91 -5.92
CA PRO A 268 25.44 10.05 -5.08
C PRO A 268 24.47 11.12 -5.62
N ALA A 269 23.18 10.92 -5.36
CA ALA A 269 22.14 11.88 -5.74
C ALA A 269 22.38 13.25 -5.10
N ARG A 270 22.13 14.32 -5.87
CA ARG A 270 22.20 15.69 -5.38
C ARG A 270 20.78 16.17 -5.07
N THR A 271 20.56 16.64 -3.85
CA THR A 271 19.34 17.42 -3.55
C THR A 271 19.47 18.80 -4.19
N ALA A 272 18.39 19.30 -4.77
CA ALA A 272 18.40 20.66 -5.29
C ALA A 272 18.68 21.63 -4.12
N ARG A 273 19.54 22.62 -4.35
CA ARG A 273 19.69 23.72 -3.38
C ARG A 273 18.33 24.39 -3.22
N PRO A 274 17.94 24.79 -1.99
CA PRO A 274 16.68 25.49 -1.81
C PRO A 274 16.67 26.72 -2.72
N LEU A 275 15.72 26.78 -3.65
CA LEU A 275 15.28 28.05 -4.19
C LEU A 275 14.64 28.77 -3.00
N CYS A 276 15.43 29.58 -2.31
CA CYS A 276 14.98 30.37 -1.18
C CYS A 276 14.07 31.49 -1.71
N SER A 277 12.83 31.15 -2.02
CA SER A 277 11.72 32.09 -1.91
C SER A 277 10.94 31.65 -0.68
N ARG A 278 11.11 32.38 0.43
CA ARG A 278 10.37 32.16 1.67
C ARG A 278 8.87 32.05 1.35
N LEU A 279 8.30 30.85 1.47
CA LEU A 279 6.85 30.70 1.54
C LEU A 279 6.45 30.94 3.01
N SER A 280 6.18 32.19 3.35
CA SER A 280 5.57 32.54 4.62
C SER A 280 4.07 32.21 4.53
N ILE A 281 3.65 31.08 5.10
CA ILE A 281 2.22 30.81 5.30
C ILE A 281 1.79 31.61 6.53
N ALA A 282 1.35 32.85 6.30
CA ALA A 282 0.59 33.59 7.28
C ALA A 282 -0.89 33.20 7.12
N SER A 283 -1.50 32.76 8.23
CA SER A 283 -2.91 32.38 8.31
C SER A 283 -3.85 33.41 7.68
N ARG A 284 -4.61 32.97 6.67
CA ARG A 284 -6.05 33.15 6.43
C ARG A 284 -6.33 33.21 4.93
N HIS A 285 -7.16 32.27 4.47
CA HIS A 285 -7.73 32.10 3.12
C HIS A 285 -6.86 31.35 2.11
N ILE A 286 -7.22 30.07 1.92
CA ILE A 286 -6.88 29.30 0.73
C ILE A 286 -7.79 29.81 -0.39
N LEU A 287 -7.23 30.60 -1.31
CA LEU A 287 -7.79 30.77 -2.66
C LEU A 287 -6.90 29.97 -3.60
N ILE A 288 -7.45 28.87 -4.14
CA ILE A 288 -6.85 28.14 -5.24
C ILE A 288 -6.99 29.03 -6.48
N SER A 289 -5.96 29.81 -6.80
CA SER A 289 -5.86 30.48 -8.10
C SER A 289 -5.30 29.48 -9.11
N SER A 290 -6.12 29.11 -10.10
CA SER A 290 -5.70 28.38 -11.29
C SER A 290 -4.69 29.22 -12.09
N LEU A 291 -3.50 28.68 -12.34
CA LEU A 291 -2.56 29.27 -13.30
C LEU A 291 -2.98 28.92 -14.74
N PRO A 292 -2.92 29.88 -15.68
CA PRO A 292 -3.29 29.65 -17.07
C PRO A 292 -2.22 28.87 -17.83
N ILE A 293 -2.67 27.92 -18.64
CA ILE A 293 -1.88 27.23 -19.67
C ILE A 293 -1.71 28.21 -20.84
N SER A 294 -0.47 28.62 -21.13
CA SER A 294 -0.14 29.29 -22.39
C SER A 294 0.19 28.23 -23.43
N LEU A 295 -0.70 28.05 -24.41
CA LEU A 295 -0.43 27.37 -25.67
C LEU A 295 -0.03 28.45 -26.68
N GLU A 296 1.24 28.49 -27.05
CA GLU A 296 1.63 29.15 -28.31
C GLU A 296 1.46 28.15 -29.47
N LYS A 297 0.95 28.68 -30.58
CA LYS A 297 0.74 27.99 -31.86
C LYS A 297 2.05 27.79 -32.61
#